data_AF-S7WRV5-F1
#
_entry.id   AF-S7WRV5-F1
#
_cell.length_a   1.000
_cell.length_b   1.000
_cell.length_c   1.000
_cell.angle_alpha   90.00
_cell.angle_beta   90.00
_cell.angle_gamma   90.00
#
_symmetry.space_group_name_H-M   'P 1'
#
loop_
_entity.id
_entity.type
_entity.pdbx_description
1 polymer ?
#
loop_
_entity_poly.entity_id
_entity_poly.type
_entity_poly.pdbx_seq_one_letter_code
_entity_poly.pdbx_strand_id
1 'polypeptide(L)'
;MLANYPLSKTEEAFFRDSDIEKITTKIPYLAVDNFPKLGLLTACRFLEWVSTNPEGVISLPTGKTPEYFIKWTKFLLENWEEKKGLDIRKNMG
;
A
#
# COMPACT_ATOMS: atom_id res chain seq x y z
N MET A 1 21.88 1.76 7.41
CA MET A 1 21.20 0.48 7.10
C MET A 1 19.90 0.64 6.30
N LEU A 2 19.22 1.80 6.32
CA LEU A 2 18.00 2.03 5.51
C LEU A 2 18.23 2.53 4.07
N ALA A 3 19.47 2.86 3.68
CA ALA A 3 19.79 3.39 2.35
C ALA A 3 19.60 2.38 1.20
N ASN A 4 19.53 1.08 1.51
CA ASN A 4 19.33 -0.02 0.55
C ASN A 4 18.08 -0.85 0.90
N TYR A 5 17.00 -0.19 1.32
CA TYR A 5 15.73 -0.88 1.61
C TYR A 5 15.15 -1.46 0.30
N PRO A 6 14.99 -2.79 0.18
CA PRO A 6 14.37 -3.39 -0.99
C PRO A 6 12.86 -3.11 -0.97
N LEU A 7 12.36 -2.46 -2.02
CA LEU A 7 10.92 -2.21 -2.17
C LEU A 7 10.19 -3.55 -2.42
N SER A 8 9.01 -3.70 -1.82
CA SER A 8 8.08 -4.77 -2.16
C SER A 8 7.45 -4.56 -3.54
N LYS A 9 6.73 -5.55 -4.09
CA LYS A 9 6.10 -5.42 -5.41
C LYS A 9 5.06 -4.31 -5.41
N THR A 10 4.29 -4.20 -4.33
CA THR A 10 3.38 -3.07 -4.14
C THR A 10 4.14 -1.76 -4.09
N GLU A 11 5.19 -1.66 -3.27
CA GLU A 11 5.96 -0.42 -3.14
C GLU A 11 6.61 0.01 -4.47
N GLU A 12 7.13 -0.94 -5.25
CA GLU A 12 7.65 -0.69 -6.61
C GLU A 12 6.58 -0.15 -7.56
N ALA A 13 5.36 -0.70 -7.51
CA ALA A 13 4.25 -0.22 -8.35
C ALA A 13 3.91 1.25 -8.04
N PHE A 14 3.80 1.60 -6.76
CA PHE A 14 3.55 2.99 -6.36
C PHE A 14 4.74 3.91 -6.58
N PHE A 15 5.98 3.39 -6.50
CA PHE A 15 7.17 4.18 -6.83
C PHE A 15 7.22 4.53 -8.32
N ARG A 16 6.88 3.58 -9.22
CA ARG A 16 6.78 3.83 -10.67
C ARG A 16 5.70 4.85 -11.02
N ASP A 17 4.61 4.85 -10.26
CA ASP A 17 3.49 5.80 -10.39
C ASP A 17 3.77 7.16 -9.75
N SER A 18 4.94 7.35 -9.14
CA SER A 18 5.35 8.60 -8.51
C SER A 18 6.25 9.41 -9.43
N ASP A 19 6.28 10.73 -9.25
CA ASP A 19 7.19 11.63 -9.99
C ASP A 19 8.64 11.60 -9.46
N ILE A 20 9.02 10.57 -8.69
CA ILE A 20 10.34 10.46 -8.05
C ILE A 20 11.18 9.43 -8.79
N GLU A 21 12.27 9.88 -9.39
CA GLU A 21 13.23 8.99 -10.07
C GLU A 21 14.09 8.18 -9.09
N LYS A 22 14.45 8.78 -7.94
CA LYS A 22 15.34 8.17 -6.96
C LYS A 22 15.08 8.67 -5.54
N ILE A 23 15.04 7.73 -4.59
CA ILE A 23 15.08 8.02 -3.16
C ILE A 23 16.51 8.42 -2.78
N THR A 24 16.72 9.69 -2.44
CA THR A 24 18.05 10.25 -2.07
C THR A 24 18.21 10.43 -0.56
N THR A 25 17.15 10.27 0.20
CA THR A 25 17.11 10.43 1.65
C THR A 25 17.64 9.18 2.36
N LYS A 26 18.12 9.34 3.60
CA LYS A 26 18.59 8.21 4.42
C LYS A 26 17.46 7.28 4.87
N ILE A 27 16.25 7.83 5.01
CA ILE A 27 15.03 7.09 5.33
C ILE A 27 14.24 6.96 4.02
N PRO A 28 13.91 5.73 3.58
CA PRO A 28 13.14 5.53 2.36
C PRO A 28 11.72 6.08 2.52
N TYR A 29 11.16 6.55 1.42
CA TYR A 29 9.81 7.11 1.38
C TYR A 29 9.16 6.78 0.03
N LEU A 30 7.84 6.81 0.03
CA LEU A 30 7.02 6.80 -1.17
C LEU A 30 6.15 8.06 -1.14
N ALA A 31 6.04 8.73 -2.28
CA ALA A 31 5.15 9.88 -2.42
C ALA A 31 3.90 9.49 -3.21
N VAL A 32 2.78 10.09 -2.83
CA VAL A 32 1.48 9.94 -3.48
C VAL A 32 0.75 11.27 -3.48
N ASP A 33 -0.13 11.45 -4.44
CA ASP A 33 -0.68 12.78 -4.77
C ASP A 33 -1.75 13.26 -3.78
N ASN A 34 -2.35 12.35 -3.00
CA ASN A 34 -3.46 12.65 -2.10
C ASN A 34 -3.74 11.56 -1.05
N PHE A 35 -4.56 11.91 -0.05
CA PHE A 35 -4.97 11.00 1.03
C PHE A 35 -5.70 9.71 0.57
N PRO A 36 -6.62 9.74 -0.41
CA PRO A 36 -7.18 8.51 -0.98
C PRO A 36 -6.12 7.55 -1.53
N LYS A 37 -5.13 8.05 -2.30
CA LYS A 37 -4.04 7.23 -2.87
C LYS A 37 -3.10 6.72 -1.78
N LEU A 38 -2.86 7.51 -0.72
CA LEU A 38 -2.15 7.06 0.47
C LEU A 38 -2.88 5.90 1.17
N GLY A 39 -4.19 6.01 1.32
CA GLY A 39 -5.02 4.93 1.87
C GLY A 39 -4.95 3.67 1.02
N LEU A 40 -4.97 3.80 -0.31
CA LEU A 40 -4.85 2.68 -1.23
C LEU A 40 -3.48 1.99 -1.13
N LEU A 41 -2.38 2.77 -1.17
CA LEU A 41 -1.02 2.27 -0.95
C LEU A 41 -0.93 1.47 0.36
N THR A 42 -1.45 2.05 1.44
CA THR A 42 -1.42 1.42 2.76
C THR A 42 -2.24 0.13 2.78
N ALA A 43 -3.40 0.10 2.12
CA ALA A 43 -4.27 -1.08 2.04
C ALA A 43 -3.63 -2.21 1.22
N CYS A 44 -3.10 -1.92 0.04
CA CYS A 44 -2.40 -2.91 -0.78
C CYS A 44 -1.19 -3.47 -0.04
N ARG A 45 -0.36 -2.60 0.55
CA ARG A 45 0.84 -3.03 1.26
C ARG A 45 0.54 -3.85 2.51
N PHE A 46 -0.54 -3.51 3.21
CA PHE A 46 -1.06 -4.28 4.33
C PHE A 46 -1.53 -5.68 3.89
N LEU A 47 -2.31 -5.78 2.82
CA LEU A 47 -2.78 -7.08 2.30
C LEU A 47 -1.64 -7.95 1.77
N GLU A 48 -0.64 -7.35 1.11
CA GLU A 48 0.60 -8.03 0.72
C GLU A 48 1.31 -8.61 1.96
N TRP A 49 1.43 -7.82 3.04
CA TRP A 49 2.01 -8.28 4.29
C TRP A 49 1.20 -9.41 4.94
N VAL A 50 -0.14 -9.26 5.04
CA VAL A 50 -1.03 -10.28 5.62
C VAL A 50 -0.93 -11.60 4.86
N SER A 51 -0.78 -11.57 3.53
CA SER A 51 -0.66 -12.78 2.71
C SER A 51 0.59 -13.62 3.05
N THR A 52 1.63 -12.97 3.59
CA THR A 52 2.88 -13.61 4.02
C THR A 52 2.97 -13.79 5.54
N ASN A 53 2.03 -13.22 6.30
CA ASN A 53 2.00 -13.23 7.76
C ASN A 53 0.57 -13.54 8.28
N PRO A 54 0.04 -14.75 8.04
CA PRO A 54 -1.35 -15.09 8.38
C PRO A 54 -1.65 -15.02 9.89
N GLU A 55 -0.67 -15.38 10.72
CA GLU A 55 -0.75 -15.29 12.19
C GLU A 55 -0.13 -13.98 12.72
N GLY A 56 0.09 -13.02 11.83
CA GLY A 56 0.73 -11.76 12.15
C GLY A 56 -0.15 -10.89 13.06
N VAL A 57 0.47 -10.31 14.09
CA VAL A 57 -0.20 -9.37 14.98
C VAL A 57 0.11 -7.95 14.54
N ILE A 58 -0.94 -7.13 14.39
CA ILE A 58 -0.81 -5.72 14.02
C ILE A 58 -1.62 -4.83 14.96
N SER A 59 -1.21 -3.57 15.09
CA SER A 59 -1.98 -2.53 15.78
C SER A 59 -2.50 -1.54 14.75
N LEU A 60 -3.83 -1.42 14.64
CA LEU A 60 -4.45 -0.45 13.75
C LEU A 60 -4.61 0.91 14.42
N PRO A 61 -4.25 2.02 13.75
CA PRO A 61 -4.51 3.36 14.27
C PRO A 61 -6.01 3.67 14.27
N THR A 62 -6.44 4.55 15.18
CA THR A 62 -7.83 5.05 15.26
C THR A 62 -7.92 6.51 14.77
N GLY A 63 -9.15 7.01 14.56
CA GLY A 63 -9.41 8.39 14.14
C GLY A 63 -9.75 8.56 12.66
N LYS A 64 -9.71 9.81 12.15
CA LYS A 64 -10.08 10.14 10.76
C LYS A 64 -8.98 9.83 9.74
N THR A 65 -7.71 9.96 10.13
CA THR A 65 -6.56 9.72 9.24
C THR A 65 -6.56 8.35 8.55
N PRO A 66 -6.88 7.22 9.22
CA PRO A 66 -6.92 5.91 8.56
C PRO A 66 -8.21 5.63 7.78
N GLU A 67 -9.13 6.58 7.63
CA GLU A 67 -10.44 6.35 6.98
C GLU A 67 -10.30 5.77 5.57
N TYR A 68 -9.41 6.33 4.74
CA TYR A 68 -9.18 5.81 3.38
C TYR A 68 -8.53 4.43 3.38
N PHE A 69 -7.61 4.15 4.31
CA PHE A 69 -7.03 2.82 4.47
C PHE A 69 -8.12 1.78 4.79
N ILE A 70 -9.00 2.07 5.74
CA ILE A 70 -10.09 1.17 6.13
C ILE A 70 -11.07 0.98 4.97
N LYS A 71 -11.45 2.06 4.27
CA LYS A 71 -12.36 1.98 3.12
C LYS A 71 -11.76 1.14 1.98
N TRP A 72 -10.50 1.36 1.63
CA TRP A 72 -9.84 0.58 0.57
C TRP A 72 -9.65 -0.87 0.95
N THR A 73 -9.26 -1.16 2.20
CA THR A 73 -9.11 -2.53 2.68
C THR A 73 -10.45 -3.28 2.58
N LYS A 74 -11.54 -2.67 3.06
CA LYS A 74 -12.90 -3.24 2.92
C LYS A 74 -13.28 -3.44 1.46
N PHE A 75 -13.12 -2.41 0.64
CA PHE A 75 -13.44 -2.47 -0.79
C PHE A 75 -12.70 -3.61 -1.49
N LEU A 76 -11.40 -3.78 -1.24
CA LEU A 76 -10.60 -4.83 -1.87
C LEU A 76 -11.05 -6.23 -1.43
N LEU A 77 -11.35 -6.41 -0.15
CA LEU A 77 -11.83 -7.69 0.39
C LEU A 77 -13.24 -8.05 -0.13
N GLU A 78 -14.16 -7.08 -0.16
CA GLU A 78 -15.53 -7.28 -0.66
C GLU A 78 -15.58 -7.54 -2.16
N ASN A 79 -14.57 -7.07 -2.90
CA ASN A 79 -14.52 -7.12 -4.36
C ASN A 79 -13.33 -7.95 -4.83
N TRP A 80 -12.93 -8.96 -4.04
CA TRP A 80 -11.71 -9.72 -4.28
C TRP A 80 -11.71 -10.39 -5.65
N GLU A 81 -12.82 -11.05 -6.01
CA GLU A 81 -12.99 -11.73 -7.30
C GLU A 81 -13.67 -10.86 -8.38
N GLU A 82 -14.05 -9.63 -8.04
CA GLU A 82 -14.71 -8.71 -8.95
C GLU A 82 -13.69 -7.97 -9.80
N LYS A 83 -14.03 -7.68 -11.06
CA LYS A 83 -13.13 -7.02 -12.01
C LYS A 83 -12.47 -5.76 -11.44
N LYS A 84 -13.24 -4.91 -10.76
CA LYS A 84 -12.75 -3.66 -10.15
C LYS A 84 -11.71 -3.87 -9.05
N GLY A 85 -11.80 -4.95 -8.26
CA GLY A 85 -10.78 -5.27 -7.26
C GLY A 85 -9.58 -5.98 -7.87
N LEU A 86 -9.82 -6.89 -8.83
CA LEU A 86 -8.79 -7.56 -9.61
C LEU A 86 -7.88 -6.59 -10.36
N ASP A 87 -8.46 -5.58 -11.02
CA ASP A 87 -7.70 -4.58 -11.78
C ASP A 87 -6.77 -3.79 -10.85
N ILE A 88 -7.23 -3.42 -9.65
CA ILE A 88 -6.39 -2.75 -8.65
C ILE A 88 -5.26 -3.68 -8.18
N ARG A 89 -5.57 -4.92 -7.79
CA ARG A 89 -4.56 -5.88 -7.31
C ARG A 89 -3.48 -6.07 -8.36
N LYS A 90 -3.85 -6.40 -9.61
CA LYS A 90 -2.89 -6.61 -10.70
C LYS A 90 -1.99 -5.41 -10.99
N ASN A 91 -2.51 -4.19 -10.87
CA ASN A 91 -1.74 -2.98 -11.17
C ASN A 91 -0.82 -2.56 -10.00
N MET A 92 -1.24 -2.85 -8.76
CA MET A 92 -0.63 -2.31 -7.54
C MET A 92 0.02 -3.38 -6.65
N GLY A 93 0.13 -4.63 -7.10
CA GLY A 93 0.77 -5.76 -6.40
C GLY A 93 -0.16 -6.95 -6.24
#